data_AF-I0HF43-F1
#
_entry.id   AF-I0HF43-F1
#
_cell.length_a   1.000
_cell.length_b   1.000
_cell.length_c   1.000
_cell.angle_alpha   90.00
_cell.angle_beta   90.00
_cell.angle_gamma   90.00
#
_symmetry.space_group_name_H-M   'P 1'
#
loop_
_entity.id
_entity.type
_entity.pdbx_description
1 polymer ?
#
loop_
_entity_poly.entity_id
_entity_poly.type
_entity_poly.pdbx_seq_one_letter_code
_entity_poly.pdbx_strand_id
1 'polypeptide(L)'
;MEALSALSGLTSGGRRSPGWQVQLRVDYVVNQVMKSHRGQSEDVIKQEIKDQLRVYGVVPNKRQIEQYAHAISALPQLPPSHR
;
A
#
# COMPACT_ATOMS: atom_id res chain seq x y z
N MET A 1 17.32 6.29 -11.53
CA MET A 1 16.01 5.62 -11.75
C MET A 1 16.24 4.13 -11.94
N GLU A 2 16.82 3.45 -10.94
CA GLU A 2 17.29 2.05 -11.05
C GLU A 2 16.55 1.10 -10.08
N ALA A 3 15.96 1.62 -9.00
CA ALA A 3 15.36 0.78 -7.96
C ALA A 3 14.02 0.10 -8.35
N LEU A 4 13.36 0.58 -9.42
CA LEU A 4 12.07 0.02 -9.86
C LEU A 4 12.22 -1.16 -10.82
N SER A 5 13.34 -1.24 -11.54
CA SER A 5 13.61 -2.33 -12.49
C SER A 5 14.01 -3.64 -11.80
N ALA A 6 14.58 -3.56 -10.59
CA ALA A 6 15.00 -4.72 -9.81
C ALA A 6 13.82 -5.61 -9.33
N LEU A 7 12.62 -5.05 -9.21
CA LEU A 7 11.43 -5.82 -8.82
C LEU A 7 10.80 -6.61 -9.98
N SER A 8 11.19 -6.33 -11.23
CA SER A 8 10.69 -7.04 -12.41
C SER A 8 11.48 -8.32 -12.72
N GLY A 9 12.65 -8.51 -12.10
CA GLY A 9 13.57 -9.63 -12.37
C GLY A 9 13.34 -10.91 -11.55
N LEU A 10 12.47 -10.88 -10.52
CA LEU A 10 12.21 -12.04 -9.64
C LEU A 10 11.11 -12.99 -10.16
N THR A 11 10.70 -12.84 -11.42
CA THR A 11 9.75 -13.73 -12.09
C THR A 11 10.48 -14.73 -13.01
N SER A 12 11.51 -15.41 -12.49
CA SER A 12 12.00 -16.64 -13.10
C SER A 12 11.23 -17.84 -12.51
N GLY A 13 10.19 -18.29 -13.22
CA GLY A 13 9.64 -19.64 -13.12
C GLY A 13 8.89 -20.01 -11.84
N GLY A 14 7.59 -19.72 -11.77
CA GLY A 14 6.75 -20.26 -10.71
C GLY A 14 5.30 -19.81 -10.86
N ARG A 15 4.36 -20.75 -10.85
CA ARG A 15 2.92 -20.49 -10.89
C ARG A 15 2.58 -19.35 -9.93
N ARG A 16 2.08 -18.22 -10.44
CA ARG A 16 1.65 -17.10 -9.59
C ARG A 16 0.60 -17.64 -8.61
N SER A 17 0.85 -17.53 -7.31
CA SER A 17 -0.03 -18.07 -6.28
C SER A 17 -1.46 -17.56 -6.45
N PRO A 18 -2.50 -18.38 -6.22
CA PRO A 18 -3.87 -17.88 -6.17
C PRO A 18 -3.95 -16.65 -5.24
N GLY A 19 -4.43 -15.52 -5.77
CA GLY A 19 -4.50 -14.24 -5.04
C GLY A 19 -3.36 -13.24 -5.29
N TRP A 20 -2.36 -13.55 -6.13
CA TRP A 20 -1.27 -12.60 -6.44
C TRP A 20 -1.76 -11.26 -7.01
N GLN A 21 -2.85 -11.26 -7.79
CA GLN A 21 -3.46 -10.04 -8.31
C GLN A 21 -4.07 -9.18 -7.21
N VAL A 22 -4.62 -9.81 -6.17
CA VAL A 22 -5.17 -9.13 -5.00
C VAL A 22 -4.05 -8.49 -4.21
N GLN A 23 -2.93 -9.20 -4.01
CA GLN A 23 -1.74 -8.67 -3.34
C GLN A 23 -1.20 -7.43 -4.05
N LEU A 24 -1.06 -7.46 -5.38
CA LEU A 24 -0.61 -6.27 -6.14
C LEU A 24 -1.52 -5.05 -5.98
N ARG A 25 -2.85 -5.26 -5.89
CA ARG A 25 -3.80 -4.17 -5.64
C ARG A 25 -3.66 -3.61 -4.22
N VAL A 26 -3.46 -4.49 -3.24
CA VAL A 26 -3.18 -4.10 -1.85
C VAL A 26 -1.92 -3.25 -1.78
N ASP A 27 -0.83 -3.74 -2.36
CA ASP A 27 0.46 -3.04 -2.35
C ASP A 27 0.37 -1.69 -3.05
N TYR A 28 -0.36 -1.61 -4.17
CA TYR A 28 -0.59 -0.36 -4.87
C TYR A 28 -1.30 0.69 -3.99
N VAL A 29 -2.42 0.31 -3.36
CA VAL A 29 -3.19 1.22 -2.49
C VAL A 29 -2.36 1.66 -1.29
N VAL A 30 -1.70 0.72 -0.60
CA VAL A 30 -0.85 1.03 0.56
C VAL A 30 0.23 2.04 0.18
N ASN A 31 0.87 1.88 -0.99
CA ASN A 31 1.85 2.83 -1.49
C ASN A 31 1.26 4.22 -1.83
N GLN A 32 0.03 4.28 -2.35
CA GLN A 32 -0.66 5.55 -2.59
C GLN A 32 -0.99 6.27 -1.29
N VAL A 33 -1.56 5.56 -0.31
CA VAL A 33 -1.91 6.11 1.00
C VAL A 33 -0.65 6.53 1.77
N MET A 34 0.43 5.75 1.70
CA MET A 34 1.72 6.12 2.27
C MET A 34 2.25 7.45 1.72
N LYS A 35 2.06 7.75 0.43
CA LYS A 35 2.53 9.00 -0.17
C LYS A 35 1.68 10.22 0.23
N SER A 36 0.39 10.02 0.43
CA SER A 36 -0.59 11.10 0.63
C SER A 36 -0.97 11.34 2.10
N HIS A 37 -0.98 10.30 2.93
CA HIS A 37 -1.51 10.31 4.31
C HIS A 37 -0.47 9.90 5.37
N ARG A 38 0.82 9.78 5.01
CA ARG A 38 1.90 9.54 5.99
C ARG A 38 1.89 10.55 7.13
N GLY A 39 2.10 10.07 8.35
CA GLY A 39 2.12 10.89 9.56
C GLY A 39 0.75 11.49 9.95
N GLN A 40 -0.34 11.02 9.35
CA GLN A 40 -1.69 11.29 9.83
C GLN A 40 -2.12 10.26 10.88
N SER A 41 -3.26 10.48 11.54
CA SER A 41 -3.83 9.53 12.49
C SER A 41 -4.16 8.19 11.83
N GLU A 42 -3.95 7.09 12.56
CA GLU A 42 -4.24 5.75 12.07
C GLU A 42 -5.69 5.57 11.60
N ASP A 43 -6.68 6.18 12.26
CA ASP A 43 -8.08 5.99 11.88
C ASP A 43 -8.39 6.56 10.50
N VAL A 44 -7.79 7.71 10.16
CA VAL A 44 -7.88 8.31 8.82
C VAL A 44 -7.23 7.39 7.79
N ILE A 45 -6.04 6.88 8.09
CA ILE A 45 -5.32 5.97 7.19
C ILE A 45 -6.08 4.64 7.00
N LYS A 46 -6.66 4.08 8.07
CA LYS A 46 -7.48 2.86 8.03
C LYS A 46 -8.69 3.05 7.12
N GLN A 47 -9.36 4.19 7.23
CA GLN A 47 -10.53 4.50 6.43
C GLN A 47 -10.14 4.65 4.95
N GLU A 48 -9.08 5.40 4.66
CA GLU A 48 -8.61 5.62 3.29
C GLU A 48 -8.19 4.32 2.60
N ILE A 49 -7.43 3.46 3.29
CA ILE A 49 -7.04 2.14 2.75
C ILE A 49 -8.28 1.29 2.42
N LYS A 50 -9.29 1.28 3.29
CA LYS A 50 -10.54 0.54 3.05
C LYS A 50 -11.27 1.06 1.82
N ASP A 51 -11.41 2.38 1.72
CA ASP A 51 -12.18 3.01 0.66
C ASP A 51 -11.50 2.79 -0.70
N GLN A 52 -10.18 2.97 -0.77
CA GLN A 52 -9.42 2.71 -2.00
C GLN A 52 -9.42 1.23 -2.39
N LEU A 53 -9.27 0.29 -1.44
CA LEU A 53 -9.30 -1.14 -1.77
C LEU A 53 -10.66 -1.61 -2.26
N ARG A 54 -11.74 -1.00 -1.74
CA ARG A 54 -13.10 -1.27 -2.20
C ARG A 54 -13.30 -0.92 -3.68
N VAL A 55 -12.68 0.16 -4.17
CA VAL A 55 -12.70 0.54 -5.60
C VAL A 55 -12.10 -0.57 -6.47
N TYR A 56 -11.08 -1.28 -5.97
CA TYR A 56 -10.43 -2.38 -6.68
C TYR A 56 -11.08 -3.75 -6.45
N GLY A 57 -12.24 -3.80 -5.79
CA GLY A 57 -12.95 -5.03 -5.45
C GLY A 57 -12.20 -5.92 -4.46
N VAL A 58 -11.28 -5.34 -3.68
CA VAL A 58 -10.50 -6.07 -2.69
C VAL A 58 -11.08 -5.83 -1.31
N VAL A 59 -11.38 -6.92 -0.60
CA VAL A 59 -11.76 -6.88 0.82
C VAL A 59 -10.55 -7.30 1.65
N PRO A 60 -9.76 -6.34 2.18
CA PRO A 60 -8.60 -6.66 3.00
C PRO A 60 -8.99 -7.22 4.38
N ASN A 61 -8.10 -8.02 4.95
CA ASN A 61 -8.23 -8.47 6.33
C ASN A 61 -8.07 -7.28 7.29
N LYS A 62 -8.98 -7.13 8.26
CA LYS A 62 -8.96 -6.06 9.28
C LYS A 62 -7.58 -5.94 9.95
N ARG A 63 -6.96 -7.06 10.30
CA ARG A 63 -5.63 -7.08 10.92
C ARG A 63 -4.54 -6.51 10.01
N GLN A 64 -4.62 -6.76 8.71
CA GLN A 64 -3.66 -6.21 7.75
C GLN A 64 -3.80 -4.70 7.62
N ILE A 65 -5.04 -4.18 7.58
CA ILE A 65 -5.30 -2.74 7.52
C ILE A 65 -4.73 -2.04 8.75
N GLU A 66 -4.93 -2.61 9.94
CA GLU A 66 -4.38 -2.08 11.19
C GLU A 66 -2.85 -2.02 11.16
N GLN A 67 -2.19 -3.07 10.66
CA GLN A 67 -0.74 -3.12 10.50
C GLN A 67 -0.22 -2.05 9.53
N TYR A 68 -0.86 -1.91 8.36
CA TYR A 68 -0.48 -0.88 7.39
C TYR A 68 -0.73 0.53 7.91
N ALA A 69 -1.85 0.75 8.59
CA ALA A 69 -2.18 2.05 9.14
C ALA A 69 -1.21 2.49 10.23
N HIS A 70 -0.85 1.58 11.15
CA HIS A 70 0.17 1.82 12.17
C HIS A 70 1.54 2.09 11.54
N ALA A 71 1.92 1.33 10.50
CA ALA A 71 3.18 1.55 9.80
C ALA A 71 3.22 2.92 9.11
N ILE A 72 2.15 3.33 8.44
CA ILE A 72 2.06 4.61 7.72
C ILE A 72 1.95 5.81 8.67
N SER A 73 1.23 5.67 9.79
CA SER A 73 1.10 6.72 10.80
C SER A 73 2.44 7.01 11.48
N ALA A 74 3.26 5.97 11.69
CA ALA A 74 4.59 6.10 12.26
C ALA A 74 5.62 6.75 11.31
N LEU A 75 5.30 6.93 10.02
CA LEU A 75 6.20 7.59 9.09
C LEU A 75 6.21 9.11 9.30
N PRO A 76 7.39 9.76 9.26
CA PRO A 76 7.46 11.21 9.35
C PRO A 76 6.69 11.85 8.19
N GLN A 77 5.98 12.95 8.43
CA GLN A 77 5.33 13.69 7.35
C GLN A 77 6.38 14.16 6.33
N LEU A 78 6.04 14.15 5.05
CA LEU A 78 6.96 14.61 4.00
C LEU A 78 6.82 16.13 4.01
N PRO A 79 7.93 16.89 4.00
CA PRO A 79 7.80 18.32 3.77
C PRO A 79 7.02 18.50 2.45
N PRO A 80 6.05 19.42 2.41
CA PRO A 80 5.31 19.68 1.19
C PRO A 80 6.32 19.94 0.09
N SER A 81 6.27 19.15 -0.98
CA SER A 81 7.17 19.33 -2.12
C SER A 81 6.88 20.71 -2.70
N HIS A 82 7.72 21.70 -2.36
CA HIS A 82 7.71 23.00 -3.02
C HIS A 82 8.02 22.74 -4.49
N ARG A 83 7.02 22.99 -5.33
CA ARG A 83 7.10 22.85 -6.78
C ARG A 83 7.64 24.14 -7.39
#